data_AF-A0A537JFW2-F1
#
_entry.id   AF-A0A537JFW2-F1
#
_cell.length_a   1.000
_cell.length_b   1.000
_cell.length_c   1.000
_cell.angle_alpha   90.00
_cell.angle_beta   90.00
_cell.angle_gamma   90.00
#
_symmetry.space_group_name_H-M   'P 1'
#
loop_
_entity.id
_entity.type
_entity.pdbx_description
1 polymer ?
#
loop_
_entity_poly.entity_id
_entity_poly.type
_entity_poly.pdbx_seq_one_letter_code
_entity_poly.pdbx_strand_id
1 'polypeptide(L)'
;MAGMTRGTCVLGAVLVVTMVMVSATGAVEDPHGLGYDGRDWEAMPQAARLAYVAGFLAGATTQQGVERHRANPRVSVDAAVSEIVRSHTSTFPFGVNVYASDLQDYYFRYTLSTKVYQAMLDENAKMLRRPSPR
;
A
#
# COMPACT_ATOMS: atom_id res chain seq x y z
N MET A 1 11.18 -16.99 -70.61
CA MET A 1 10.20 -17.08 -69.52
C MET A 1 10.77 -16.37 -68.30
N ALA A 2 10.05 -15.38 -67.80
CA ALA A 2 10.45 -14.50 -66.70
C ALA A 2 9.87 -14.99 -65.35
N GLY A 3 10.61 -14.75 -64.27
CA GLY A 3 10.19 -14.76 -62.86
C GLY A 3 11.41 -14.28 -62.05
N MET A 4 11.46 -13.15 -61.34
CA MET A 4 10.57 -12.61 -60.29
C MET A 4 10.33 -13.69 -59.22
N THR A 5 10.89 -13.63 -58.00
CA THR A 5 10.79 -12.56 -57.00
C THR A 5 11.90 -12.63 -55.93
N ARG A 6 12.30 -11.47 -55.42
CA ARG A 6 13.19 -11.25 -54.25
C ARG A 6 12.47 -11.60 -52.94
N GLY A 7 13.24 -12.03 -51.94
CA GLY A 7 12.81 -12.12 -50.54
C GLY A 7 14.00 -12.08 -49.58
N THR A 8 14.41 -10.88 -49.19
CA THR A 8 15.32 -10.61 -48.06
C THR A 8 14.53 -10.60 -46.76
N CYS A 9 15.01 -11.29 -45.72
CA CYS A 9 14.62 -11.03 -44.33
C CYS A 9 15.87 -10.96 -43.46
N VAL A 10 15.83 -9.98 -42.56
CA VAL A 10 16.92 -9.26 -41.93
C VAL A 10 17.31 -9.90 -40.59
N LEU A 11 18.61 -9.79 -40.27
CA LEU A 11 19.25 -10.18 -39.02
C LEU A 11 18.52 -9.67 -37.77
N GLY A 12 18.21 -10.59 -36.84
CA GLY A 12 17.75 -10.26 -35.50
C GLY A 12 18.91 -9.84 -34.60
N ALA A 13 18.84 -8.62 -34.06
CA ALA A 13 19.75 -8.12 -33.05
C ALA A 13 19.42 -8.74 -31.68
N VAL A 14 20.40 -9.39 -31.05
CA VAL A 14 20.31 -9.91 -29.68
C VAL A 14 20.61 -8.77 -28.71
N LEU A 15 19.60 -8.35 -27.96
CA LEU A 15 19.72 -7.40 -26.85
C LEU A 15 20.31 -8.12 -25.63
N VAL A 16 21.58 -7.84 -25.30
CA VAL A 16 22.20 -8.31 -24.05
C VAL A 16 21.76 -7.37 -22.93
N VAL A 17 20.86 -7.85 -22.07
CA VAL A 17 20.46 -7.14 -20.85
C VAL A 17 21.52 -7.40 -19.78
N THR A 18 22.36 -6.41 -19.51
CA THR A 18 23.35 -6.46 -18.43
C THR A 18 22.63 -6.28 -17.09
N MET A 19 22.49 -7.38 -16.34
CA MET A 19 21.89 -7.41 -15.02
C MET A 19 22.83 -6.75 -14.00
N VAL A 20 22.44 -5.59 -13.47
CA VAL A 20 23.14 -4.92 -12.36
C VAL A 20 22.75 -5.61 -11.06
N MET A 21 23.67 -6.34 -10.45
CA MET A 21 23.52 -6.93 -9.13
C MET A 21 23.76 -5.84 -8.07
N VAL A 22 22.68 -5.20 -7.61
CA VAL A 22 22.72 -4.40 -6.38
C VAL A 22 22.72 -5.36 -5.20
N SER A 23 23.84 -5.41 -4.48
CA SER A 23 23.94 -6.08 -3.18
C SER A 23 23.17 -5.26 -2.14
N ALA A 24 21.87 -5.53 -2.00
CA ALA A 24 21.11 -5.07 -0.85
C ALA A 24 21.52 -5.93 0.35
N THR A 25 22.16 -5.31 1.35
CA THR A 25 22.25 -5.88 2.70
C THR A 25 20.83 -6.13 3.18
N GLY A 26 20.41 -7.39 3.16
CA GLY A 26 19.02 -7.78 3.43
C GLY A 26 18.59 -7.39 4.82
N ALA A 27 17.92 -6.25 4.94
CA ALA A 27 16.82 -6.15 5.87
C ALA A 27 15.90 -7.32 5.54
N VAL A 28 15.66 -8.21 6.50
CA VAL A 28 14.68 -9.28 6.33
C VAL A 28 13.40 -8.60 5.87
N GLU A 29 13.03 -8.83 4.62
CA GLU A 29 11.78 -8.33 4.06
C GLU A 29 10.68 -8.85 4.97
N ASP A 30 10.00 -7.97 5.69
CA ASP A 30 8.89 -8.39 6.51
C ASP A 30 7.72 -8.68 5.58
N PRO A 31 7.34 -9.96 5.39
CA PRO A 31 6.30 -10.34 4.45
C PRO A 31 4.92 -9.75 4.79
N HIS A 32 4.76 -9.27 6.03
CA HIS A 32 3.54 -8.62 6.51
C HIS A 32 3.70 -7.11 6.69
N GLY A 33 4.91 -6.57 6.57
CA GLY A 33 5.22 -5.15 6.75
C GLY A 33 4.93 -4.59 8.15
N LEU A 34 4.75 -5.43 9.16
CA LEU A 34 4.42 -5.01 10.53
C LEU A 34 5.65 -4.49 11.29
N GLY A 35 6.83 -4.90 10.86
CA GLY A 35 8.14 -4.57 11.39
C GLY A 35 8.73 -3.29 10.80
N TYR A 36 8.13 -2.73 9.74
CA TYR A 36 8.59 -1.46 9.17
C TYR A 36 8.48 -0.34 10.18
N ASP A 37 9.56 0.44 10.32
CA ASP A 37 9.62 1.64 11.15
C ASP A 37 9.87 2.89 10.30
N GLY A 38 10.16 4.02 10.95
CA GLY A 38 10.41 5.29 10.28
C GLY A 38 11.62 5.27 9.34
N ARG A 39 12.63 4.44 9.61
CA ARG A 39 13.82 4.34 8.74
C ARG A 39 13.45 3.64 7.45
N ASP A 40 12.68 2.55 7.56
CA ASP A 40 12.16 1.84 6.40
C ASP A 40 11.22 2.75 5.61
N TRP A 41 10.34 3.49 6.28
CA TRP A 41 9.44 4.45 5.65
C TRP A 41 10.20 5.51 4.84
N GLU A 42 11.25 6.11 5.39
CA GLU A 42 12.08 7.08 4.68
C GLU A 42 12.80 6.47 3.47
N ALA A 43 13.29 5.24 3.61
CA ALA A 43 13.95 4.53 2.51
C ALA A 43 12.98 4.05 1.41
N MET A 44 11.69 3.86 1.73
CA MET A 44 10.70 3.40 0.76
C MET A 44 10.47 4.43 -0.35
N PRO A 45 10.41 4.01 -1.63
CA PRO A 45 9.95 4.86 -2.70
C PRO A 45 8.47 5.20 -2.49
N GLN A 46 8.03 6.34 -3.03
CA GLN A 46 6.66 6.84 -2.86
C GLN A 46 5.59 5.78 -3.19
N ALA A 47 5.77 5.03 -4.28
CA ALA A 47 4.82 3.97 -4.66
C ALA A 47 4.69 2.87 -3.59
N ALA A 48 5.79 2.49 -2.92
CA ALA A 48 5.77 1.49 -1.86
C ALA A 48 5.05 2.02 -0.60
N ARG A 49 5.24 3.29 -0.25
CA ARG A 49 4.51 3.94 0.85
C ARG A 49 3.01 3.95 0.61
N LEU A 50 2.59 4.32 -0.60
CA LEU A 50 1.18 4.33 -0.98
C LEU A 50 0.59 2.91 -0.97
N ALA A 51 1.33 1.92 -1.46
CA ALA A 51 0.92 0.52 -1.44
C ALA A 51 0.78 -0.01 -0.01
N TYR A 52 1.72 0.33 0.88
CA TYR A 52 1.65 -0.03 2.30
C TYR A 52 0.38 0.50 2.95
N VAL A 53 0.12 1.80 2.80
CA VAL A 53 -1.06 2.44 3.37
C VAL A 53 -2.33 1.85 2.77
N ALA A 54 -2.40 1.66 1.45
CA ALA A 54 -3.56 1.04 0.81
C ALA A 54 -3.83 -0.38 1.34
N GLY A 55 -2.78 -1.19 1.49
CA GLY A 55 -2.87 -2.54 2.07
C GLY A 55 -3.37 -2.54 3.50
N PHE A 56 -2.85 -1.63 4.34
CA PHE A 56 -3.30 -1.45 5.71
C PHE A 56 -4.79 -1.07 5.78
N LEU A 57 -5.24 -0.11 4.97
CA LEU A 57 -6.64 0.34 4.94
C LEU A 57 -7.59 -0.75 4.44
N ALA A 58 -7.17 -1.50 3.41
CA ALA A 58 -7.92 -2.64 2.91
C ALA A 58 -8.05 -3.72 3.99
N GLY A 59 -6.95 -4.09 4.66
CA GLY A 59 -6.94 -5.06 5.76
C GLY A 59 -7.84 -4.64 6.93
N ALA A 60 -7.79 -3.38 7.34
CA ALA A 60 -8.64 -2.85 8.40
C ALA A 60 -10.13 -2.94 8.01
N THR A 61 -10.48 -2.55 6.79
CA THR A 61 -11.86 -2.61 6.29
C THR A 61 -12.35 -4.06 6.17
N THR A 62 -11.51 -4.98 5.70
CA THR A 62 -11.82 -6.41 5.64
C THR A 62 -12.06 -6.99 7.02
N GLN A 63 -11.22 -6.66 8.01
CA GLN A 63 -11.41 -7.10 9.39
C GLN A 63 -12.73 -6.61 9.97
N GLN A 64 -13.10 -5.34 9.76
CA GLN A 64 -14.41 -4.83 10.15
C GLN A 64 -15.56 -5.59 9.48
N GLY A 65 -15.40 -5.96 8.20
CA GLY A 65 -16.37 -6.81 7.49
C GLY A 65 -16.52 -8.19 8.12
N VAL A 66 -15.40 -8.83 8.48
CA VAL A 66 -15.38 -10.13 9.18
C VAL A 66 -16.07 -10.04 10.54
N GLU A 67 -15.86 -8.96 11.29
CA GLU A 67 -16.51 -8.73 12.59
C GLU A 67 -18.02 -8.57 12.45
N ARG A 68 -18.49 -7.82 11.44
CA ARG A 68 -19.93 -7.71 11.13
C ARG A 68 -20.53 -9.06 10.76
N HIS A 69 -19.83 -9.88 9.97
CA HIS A 69 -20.26 -11.24 9.66
C HIS A 69 -20.34 -12.12 10.92
N ARG A 70 -19.34 -12.06 11.82
CA ARG A 70 -19.39 -12.79 13.10
C ARG A 70 -20.57 -12.37 13.97
N ALA A 71 -20.91 -11.08 13.99
CA ALA A 71 -22.05 -10.56 14.73
C ALA A 71 -23.41 -10.93 14.09
N ASN A 72 -23.47 -11.05 12.76
CA ASN A 72 -24.65 -11.48 12.03
C ASN A 72 -24.26 -12.36 10.83
N PRO A 73 -24.23 -13.70 10.99
CA PRO A 73 -23.80 -14.63 9.95
C PRO A 73 -24.62 -14.60 8.66
N ARG A 74 -25.80 -13.95 8.65
CA ARG A 74 -26.62 -13.76 7.44
C ARG A 74 -26.04 -12.72 6.49
N VAL A 75 -25.15 -11.84 6.95
CA VAL A 75 -24.46 -10.85 6.12
C VAL A 75 -23.12 -11.44 5.71
N SER A 76 -22.86 -11.58 4.41
CA SER A 76 -21.54 -12.03 3.93
C SER A 76 -20.46 -10.98 4.21
N VAL A 77 -19.19 -11.41 4.31
CA VAL A 77 -18.06 -10.48 4.47
C VAL A 77 -18.02 -9.46 3.33
N ASP A 78 -18.26 -9.90 2.09
CA ASP A 78 -18.29 -9.03 0.91
C ASP A 78 -19.39 -7.95 0.98
N ALA A 79 -20.61 -8.34 1.39
CA ALA A 79 -21.70 -7.39 1.59
C ALA A 79 -21.39 -6.41 2.73
N ALA A 80 -20.78 -6.89 3.81
CA ALA A 80 -20.37 -6.04 4.93
C ALA A 80 -19.29 -5.03 4.52
N VAL A 81 -18.24 -5.46 3.79
CA VAL A 81 -17.18 -4.58 3.27
C VAL A 81 -17.75 -3.55 2.29
N SER A 82 -18.57 -3.99 1.34
CA SER A 82 -19.23 -3.09 0.38
C SER A 82 -20.06 -2.02 1.10
N GLU A 83 -20.77 -2.41 2.15
CA GLU A 83 -21.53 -1.47 2.96
C GLU A 83 -20.64 -0.48 3.72
N ILE A 84 -19.53 -0.94 4.33
CA ILE A 84 -18.58 -0.07 5.02
C ILE A 84 -18.03 1.00 4.07
N VAL A 85 -17.63 0.60 2.87
CA VAL A 85 -17.08 1.51 1.85
C VAL A 85 -18.15 2.49 1.38
N ARG A 86 -19.34 1.99 1.00
CA ARG A 86 -20.45 2.82 0.49
C ARG A 86 -20.97 3.83 1.51
N SER A 87 -21.02 3.45 2.79
CA SER A 87 -21.52 4.29 3.88
C SER A 87 -20.43 5.16 4.52
N HIS A 88 -19.18 5.05 4.08
CA HIS A 88 -18.03 5.71 4.72
C HIS A 88 -17.92 5.44 6.23
N THR A 89 -18.28 4.23 6.67
CA THR A 89 -18.26 3.83 8.10
C THR A 89 -16.99 3.06 8.51
N SER A 90 -15.92 3.18 7.73
CA SER A 90 -14.63 2.59 8.08
C SER A 90 -14.05 3.27 9.33
N THR A 91 -13.34 2.48 10.15
CA THR A 91 -12.56 3.00 11.28
C THR A 91 -11.41 3.89 10.83
N PHE A 92 -11.00 3.76 9.56
CA PHE A 92 -10.04 4.64 8.90
C PHE A 92 -10.74 5.37 7.75
N PRO A 93 -11.37 6.52 8.00
CA PRO A 93 -12.27 7.16 7.04
C PRO A 93 -11.55 7.99 5.95
N PHE A 94 -10.26 8.28 6.12
CA PHE A 94 -9.49 9.13 5.21
C PHE A 94 -8.82 8.35 4.07
N GLY A 95 -8.50 9.04 2.98
CA GLY A 95 -7.86 8.43 1.82
C GLY A 95 -6.38 8.11 2.04
N VAL A 96 -5.84 7.23 1.20
CA VAL A 96 -4.43 6.78 1.21
C VAL A 96 -3.44 7.95 1.29
N ASN A 97 -3.63 8.99 0.47
CA ASN A 97 -2.73 10.14 0.42
C ASN A 97 -2.72 10.96 1.71
N VAL A 98 -3.85 11.03 2.42
CA VAL A 98 -3.95 11.75 3.71
C VAL A 98 -3.08 11.05 4.73
N TYR A 99 -3.24 9.74 4.87
CA TYR A 99 -2.42 8.94 5.78
C TYR A 99 -0.94 8.93 5.39
N ALA A 100 -0.62 8.81 4.11
CA ALA A 100 0.77 8.84 3.66
C ALA A 100 1.45 10.18 3.97
N SER A 101 0.73 11.30 3.79
CA SER A 101 1.23 12.64 4.15
C SER A 101 1.39 12.79 5.66
N ASP A 102 0.42 12.36 6.45
CA ASP A 102 0.48 12.49 7.92
C ASP A 102 1.56 11.59 8.53
N LEU A 103 1.84 10.41 7.93
CA LEU A 103 3.00 9.58 8.30
C LEU A 103 4.34 10.26 7.98
N GLN A 104 4.44 10.94 6.83
CA GLN A 104 5.64 11.71 6.50
C GLN A 104 5.87 12.83 7.52
N ASP A 105 4.80 13.52 7.91
CA ASP A 105 4.82 14.56 8.94
C ASP A 105 5.14 13.99 10.33
N TYR A 106 4.62 12.80 10.65
CA TYR A 106 4.90 12.10 11.91
C TYR A 106 6.39 11.84 12.06
N TYR A 107 7.02 11.19 11.07
CA TYR A 107 8.44 10.83 11.15
C TYR A 107 9.38 12.03 11.02
N PHE A 108 8.92 13.13 10.42
CA PHE A 108 9.64 14.40 10.49
C PHE A 108 9.72 14.98 11.91
N ARG A 109 8.68 14.75 12.74
CA ARG A 109 8.56 15.37 14.08
C ARG A 109 8.99 14.44 15.23
N TYR A 110 8.91 13.13 15.04
CA TYR A 110 9.06 12.12 16.09
C TYR A 110 10.22 11.14 15.81
N THR A 111 10.41 10.17 16.70
CA THR A 111 11.44 9.13 16.56
C THR A 111 11.13 8.16 15.42
N LEU A 112 12.17 7.74 14.69
CA LEU A 112 12.07 6.75 13.62
C LEU A 112 11.86 5.32 14.13
N SER A 113 11.90 5.08 15.44
CA SER A 113 11.73 3.73 16.01
C SER A 113 10.28 3.26 16.11
N THR A 114 9.29 4.16 15.98
CA THR A 114 7.88 3.78 15.98
C THR A 114 7.57 2.94 14.74
N LYS A 115 6.77 1.88 14.89
CA LYS A 115 6.33 1.06 13.75
C LYS A 115 5.28 1.80 12.93
N VAL A 116 5.32 1.61 11.61
CA VAL A 116 4.43 2.33 10.68
C VAL A 116 2.95 2.05 10.98
N TYR A 117 2.57 0.81 11.31
CA TYR A 117 1.20 0.49 11.70
C TYR A 117 0.76 1.21 12.99
N GLN A 118 1.68 1.43 13.92
CA GLN A 118 1.41 2.11 15.17
C GLN A 118 1.23 3.61 14.93
N ALA A 119 2.12 4.21 14.13
CA ALA A 119 1.98 5.61 13.70
C ALA A 119 0.65 5.84 12.94
N MET A 120 0.21 4.88 12.12
CA MET A 120 -1.11 4.93 11.45
C MET A 120 -2.27 5.00 12.45
N LEU A 121 -2.22 4.20 13.51
CA LEU A 121 -3.26 4.19 14.55
C LEU A 121 -3.28 5.53 15.31
N ASP A 122 -2.10 6.03 15.68
CA ASP A 122 -1.95 7.29 16.41
C ASP A 122 -2.45 8.48 15.58
N GLU A 123 -2.06 8.56 14.30
CA GLU A 123 -2.49 9.62 13.40
C GLU A 123 -3.99 9.54 13.10
N ASN A 124 -4.56 8.36 12.87
CA ASN A 124 -6.01 8.21 12.74
C ASN A 124 -6.75 8.72 14.00
N ALA A 125 -6.32 8.29 15.19
CA ALA A 125 -6.92 8.73 16.45
C ALA A 125 -6.83 10.25 16.63
N LYS A 126 -5.72 10.87 16.21
CA LYS A 126 -5.53 12.33 16.21
C LYS A 126 -6.45 13.03 15.20
N MET A 127 -6.57 12.51 13.98
CA MET A 127 -7.46 13.07 12.96
C MET A 127 -8.93 13.01 13.38
N LEU A 128 -9.38 11.89 13.97
CA LEU A 128 -10.75 11.72 14.44
C LEU A 128 -11.13 12.66 15.61
N ARG A 129 -10.14 13.14 16.38
CA ARG A 129 -10.35 14.12 17.45
C ARG A 129 -10.44 15.56 16.94
N ARG A 130 -9.98 15.83 15.71
CA ARG A 130 -10.06 17.17 15.14
C ARG A 130 -11.50 17.45 14.68
N PRO A 131 -12.10 18.58 15.08
CA PRO A 131 -13.39 18.95 14.50
C PRO A 131 -13.21 19.17 13.00
N SER A 132 -14.10 18.60 12.19
CA SER A 132 -14.13 18.88 10.74
C SER A 132 -14.25 20.40 10.55
N PRO A 133 -13.41 21.01 9.68
CA PRO A 133 -13.71 22.35 9.18
C PRO A 133 -15.13 22.31 8.61
N ARG A 134 -15.98 23.24 9.06
CA ARG A 134 -17.32 23.45 8.53
C ARG A 134 -17.25 24.22 7.22
#